data_AF-A0A1W1CWC3-F1
#
_entry.id   AF-A0A1W1CWC3-F1
#
_cell.length_a   1.000
_cell.length_b   1.000
_cell.length_c   1.000
_cell.angle_alpha   90.00
_cell.angle_beta   90.00
_cell.angle_gamma   90.00
#
_symmetry.space_group_name_H-M   'P 1'
#
loop_
_entity.id
_entity.type
_entity.pdbx_description
1 polymer ?
#
loop_
_entity_poly.entity_id
_entity_poly.type
_entity_poly.pdbx_seq_one_letter_code
_entity_poly.pdbx_strand_id
1 'polypeptide(L)'
;MNNLHKALKGYGYADHIKYEKDGLRIFEKNVLLSPESLFFIDIAYRIMHTYVFALSAPKYDIKGVLVLELPEYHALGMSGFSEKFNIEVQTSWDDKIIIQRQYGMRKIYENMFDAKRYILREGFPDFPTCPYGHRFKILGYDIEQKEYVRFTPSILKNQDLKKITHKEKYEKDRV
;
A
#
# COMPACT_ATOMS: atom_id res chain seq x y z
N MET A 1 -7.53 -22.09 4.54
CA MET A 1 -6.48 -21.43 3.71
C MET A 1 -6.82 -21.39 2.21
N ASN A 2 -7.29 -22.48 1.57
CA ASN A 2 -7.49 -22.53 0.11
C ASN A 2 -8.39 -21.43 -0.49
N ASN A 3 -9.46 -21.01 0.19
CA ASN A 3 -10.36 -19.99 -0.35
C ASN A 3 -9.74 -18.59 -0.36
N LEU A 4 -9.04 -18.18 0.71
CA LEU A 4 -8.37 -16.88 0.78
C LEU A 4 -7.26 -16.78 -0.26
N HIS A 5 -6.40 -17.79 -0.35
CA HIS A 5 -5.30 -17.79 -1.33
C HIS A 5 -5.82 -17.74 -2.78
N LYS A 6 -6.89 -18.49 -3.08
CA LYS A 6 -7.57 -18.46 -4.39
C LYS A 6 -8.21 -17.09 -4.66
N ALA A 7 -8.84 -16.48 -3.67
CA ALA A 7 -9.42 -15.15 -3.80
C ALA A 7 -8.34 -14.09 -4.06
N LEU A 8 -7.25 -14.07 -3.28
CA LEU A 8 -6.11 -13.18 -3.45
C LEU A 8 -5.47 -13.31 -4.84
N LYS A 9 -5.35 -14.53 -5.36
CA LYS A 9 -4.91 -14.78 -6.73
C LYS A 9 -5.84 -14.14 -7.77
N GLY A 10 -7.15 -14.17 -7.54
CA GLY A 10 -8.14 -13.44 -8.36
C GLY A 10 -7.93 -11.93 -8.39
N TYR A 11 -7.29 -11.36 -7.36
CA TYR A 11 -6.86 -9.95 -7.30
C TYR A 11 -5.43 -9.71 -7.80
N GLY A 12 -4.75 -10.75 -8.32
CA GLY A 12 -3.41 -10.68 -8.89
C GLY A 12 -2.27 -10.85 -7.90
N TYR A 13 -2.54 -11.23 -6.64
CA TYR A 13 -1.47 -11.64 -5.70
C TYR A 13 -1.13 -13.11 -5.94
N ALA A 14 -0.16 -13.35 -6.82
CA ALA A 14 0.19 -14.69 -7.29
C ALA A 14 1.63 -15.09 -6.97
N ASP A 15 2.51 -14.13 -6.66
CA ASP A 15 3.90 -14.42 -6.31
C ASP A 15 4.00 -15.03 -4.90
N HIS A 16 4.88 -16.01 -4.70
CA HIS A 16 5.10 -16.62 -3.39
C HIS A 16 6.24 -15.91 -2.66
N ILE A 17 5.95 -15.46 -1.45
CA ILE A 17 6.90 -14.72 -0.64
C ILE A 17 7.17 -15.50 0.64
N LYS A 18 8.44 -15.69 0.96
CA LYS A 18 8.86 -16.27 2.24
C LYS A 18 9.72 -15.29 3.00
N TYR A 19 9.59 -15.35 4.32
CA TYR A 19 10.54 -14.69 5.20
C TYR A 19 11.74 -15.61 5.42
N GLU A 20 12.93 -15.09 5.14
CA GLU A 20 14.22 -15.76 5.36
C GLU A 20 15.11 -14.84 6.21
N LYS A 21 16.28 -15.34 6.66
CA LYS A 21 17.19 -14.60 7.57
C LYS A 21 17.53 -13.18 7.10
N ASP A 22 17.55 -12.94 5.78
CA ASP A 22 18.01 -11.69 5.18
C ASP A 22 16.87 -10.81 4.64
N GLY A 23 15.60 -11.19 4.83
CA GLY A 23 14.43 -10.41 4.39
C GLY A 23 13.32 -11.24 3.76
N LEU A 24 12.49 -10.59 2.92
CA LEU A 24 11.39 -11.25 2.21
C LEU A 24 11.86 -11.69 0.82
N ARG A 25 11.94 -13.00 0.60
CA ARG A 25 12.37 -13.60 -0.66
C ARG A 25 11.18 -13.90 -1.56
N ILE A 26 11.27 -13.48 -2.82
CA ILE A 26 10.32 -13.78 -3.89
C ILE A 26 11.04 -14.68 -4.90
N PHE A 27 10.67 -15.96 -4.92
CA PHE A 27 11.44 -16.99 -5.61
C PHE A 27 11.35 -16.85 -7.12
N GLU A 28 10.16 -16.59 -7.64
CA GLU A 28 9.86 -16.51 -9.06
C GLU A 28 10.64 -15.38 -9.75
N LYS A 29 10.98 -14.32 -9.00
CA LYS A 29 11.65 -13.12 -9.51
C LYS A 29 13.09 -12.98 -9.01
N ASN A 30 13.56 -13.90 -8.15
CA ASN A 30 14.85 -13.83 -7.49
C ASN A 30 15.11 -12.45 -6.81
N VAL A 31 14.09 -11.90 -6.15
CA VAL A 31 14.16 -10.61 -5.45
C VAL A 31 14.19 -10.84 -3.94
N LEU A 32 15.01 -10.05 -3.26
CA LEU A 32 15.03 -9.96 -1.80
C LEU A 32 14.61 -8.54 -1.38
N LEU A 33 13.54 -8.43 -0.59
CA LEU A 33 13.10 -7.17 0.00
C LEU A 33 13.63 -7.07 1.43
N SER A 34 14.47 -6.07 1.68
CA SER A 34 14.94 -5.71 3.02
C SER A 34 13.93 -4.76 3.70
N PRO A 35 14.13 -4.43 4.99
CA PRO A 35 13.32 -3.41 5.67
C PRO A 35 13.32 -2.05 4.95
N GLU A 36 14.41 -1.69 4.29
CA GLU A 36 14.53 -0.43 3.54
C GLU A 36 13.86 -0.48 2.16
N SER A 37 13.47 -1.67 1.70
CA SER A 37 12.82 -1.80 0.39
C SER A 37 11.46 -1.12 0.38
N LEU A 38 11.16 -0.48 -0.75
CA LEU A 38 9.85 0.09 -1.03
C LEU A 38 8.86 -1.00 -1.46
N PHE A 39 8.10 -1.50 -0.49
CA PHE A 39 6.96 -2.39 -0.69
C PHE A 39 5.86 -2.05 0.31
N PHE A 40 4.67 -2.58 0.06
CA PHE A 40 3.45 -2.23 0.78
C PHE A 40 2.69 -3.49 1.17
N ILE A 41 2.14 -3.49 2.39
CA ILE A 41 1.16 -4.49 2.79
C ILE A 41 -0.23 -3.96 2.44
N ASP A 42 -0.90 -4.67 1.55
CA ASP A 42 -2.18 -4.27 0.97
C ASP A 42 -3.35 -4.91 1.71
N ILE A 43 -3.11 -6.08 2.32
CA ILE A 43 -4.07 -6.89 3.08
C ILE A 43 -3.31 -7.61 4.21
N ALA A 44 -3.90 -7.67 5.41
CA ALA A 44 -3.49 -8.57 6.49
C ALA A 44 -4.68 -9.34 7.06
N TYR A 45 -4.54 -10.66 7.12
CA TYR A 45 -5.45 -11.56 7.82
C TYR A 45 -4.70 -12.37 8.87
N ARG A 46 -5.38 -12.70 9.96
CA ARG A 46 -4.97 -13.75 10.88
C ARG A 46 -6.00 -14.85 10.87
N ILE A 47 -5.56 -16.06 10.53
CA ILE A 47 -6.38 -17.26 10.54
C ILE A 47 -5.76 -18.21 11.56
N MET A 48 -6.43 -18.40 12.70
CA MET A 48 -5.91 -19.17 13.83
C MET A 48 -4.53 -18.67 14.31
N HIS A 49 -3.46 -19.42 14.01
CA HIS A 49 -2.07 -19.11 14.39
C HIS A 49 -1.22 -18.58 13.23
N THR A 50 -1.81 -18.46 12.04
CA THR A 50 -1.12 -18.05 10.82
C THR A 50 -1.54 -16.64 10.42
N TYR A 51 -0.57 -15.81 10.06
CA TYR A 51 -0.75 -14.51 9.43
C TYR A 51 -0.62 -14.63 7.92
N VAL A 52 -1.52 -14.00 7.19
CA VAL A 52 -1.53 -13.96 5.72
C VAL A 52 -1.51 -12.51 5.30
N PHE A 53 -0.44 -12.11 4.61
CA PHE A 53 -0.25 -10.78 4.08
C PHE A 53 -0.28 -10.82 2.56
N ALA A 54 -1.10 -9.97 1.94
CA ALA A 54 -0.94 -9.66 0.53
C ALA A 54 -0.10 -8.39 0.42
N LEU A 55 0.97 -8.44 -0.35
CA LEU A 55 1.90 -7.32 -0.47
C LEU A 55 2.25 -7.02 -1.93
N SER A 56 2.59 -5.77 -2.18
CA SER A 56 3.03 -5.31 -3.49
C SER A 56 4.38 -4.59 -3.40
N ALA A 57 5.27 -4.88 -4.34
CA ALA A 57 6.53 -4.15 -4.52
C ALA A 57 6.61 -3.65 -5.97
N PRO A 58 6.08 -2.44 -6.26
CA PRO A 58 5.90 -1.94 -7.62
C PRO A 58 7.19 -1.88 -8.44
N LYS A 59 8.33 -1.54 -7.80
CA LYS A 59 9.64 -1.46 -8.46
C LYS A 59 10.02 -2.79 -9.14
N TYR A 60 9.58 -3.91 -8.59
CA TYR A 60 9.92 -5.25 -9.03
C TYR A 60 8.73 -5.97 -9.69
N ASP A 61 7.64 -5.23 -9.94
CA ASP A 61 6.38 -5.77 -10.44
C ASP A 61 5.82 -6.90 -9.55
N ILE A 62 6.07 -6.87 -8.25
CA ILE A 62 5.66 -7.95 -7.34
C ILE A 62 4.25 -7.69 -6.84
N LYS A 63 3.42 -8.74 -6.88
CA LYS A 63 2.20 -8.87 -6.10
C LYS A 63 2.12 -10.28 -5.56
N GLY A 64 2.41 -10.43 -4.27
CA GLY A 64 2.56 -11.73 -3.67
C GLY A 64 1.88 -11.89 -2.33
N VAL A 65 1.86 -13.15 -1.89
CA VAL A 65 1.32 -13.55 -0.61
C VAL A 65 2.46 -14.03 0.27
N LEU A 66 2.55 -13.44 1.46
CA LEU A 66 3.44 -13.86 2.54
C LEU A 66 2.57 -14.54 3.60
N VAL A 67 2.93 -15.77 3.95
CA VAL A 67 2.27 -16.55 5.00
C VAL A 67 3.29 -16.77 6.10
N LEU A 68 2.94 -16.41 7.33
CA LEU A 68 3.81 -16.52 8.50
C LEU A 68 3.09 -17.24 9.63
N GLU A 69 3.77 -18.18 10.27
CA GLU A 69 3.37 -18.66 11.59
C GLU A 69 3.70 -17.62 12.67
N LEU A 70 3.06 -17.74 13.84
CA LEU A 70 3.27 -16.81 14.95
C LEU A 70 4.75 -16.56 15.29
N PRO A 71 5.63 -17.57 15.39
CA PRO A 71 7.06 -17.32 15.67
C PRO A 71 7.76 -16.53 14.57
N GLU A 72 7.41 -16.76 13.31
CA GLU A 72 8.00 -16.08 12.16
C GLU A 72 7.55 -14.62 12.12
N TYR A 73 6.29 -14.34 12.45
CA TYR A 73 5.77 -12.97 12.56
C TYR A 73 6.50 -12.18 13.67
N HIS A 74 6.74 -12.79 14.82
CA HIS A 74 7.54 -12.16 15.88
C HIS A 74 8.98 -11.90 15.44
N ALA A 75 9.61 -12.89 14.79
CA ALA A 75 10.97 -12.75 14.26
C ALA A 75 11.06 -11.65 13.19
N LEU A 76 10.05 -11.51 12.33
CA LEU A 76 9.94 -10.44 11.35
C LEU A 76 9.87 -9.05 12.02
N GLY A 77 9.09 -8.92 13.09
CA GLY A 77 9.01 -7.67 13.86
C GLY A 77 10.36 -7.24 14.46
N MET A 78 11.19 -8.22 14.84
CA MET A 78 12.53 -7.97 15.39
C MET A 78 13.60 -7.65 14.33
N SER A 79 13.35 -7.93 13.05
CA SER A 79 14.31 -7.70 11.96
C SER A 79 14.12 -6.36 11.22
N GLY A 80 13.49 -5.39 11.87
CA GLY A 80 13.31 -4.03 11.34
C GLY A 80 12.07 -3.85 10.44
N PHE A 81 11.26 -4.88 10.25
CA PHE A 81 10.02 -4.79 9.48
C PHE A 81 8.81 -4.33 10.30
N SER A 82 8.97 -4.12 11.61
CA SER A 82 7.87 -3.80 12.55
C SER A 82 6.96 -2.69 12.05
N GLU A 83 7.51 -1.56 11.59
CA GLU A 83 6.71 -0.43 11.11
C GLU A 83 5.87 -0.76 9.88
N LYS A 84 6.40 -1.56 8.94
CA LYS A 84 5.69 -1.93 7.70
C LYS A 84 4.56 -2.92 7.94
N PHE A 85 4.67 -3.73 8.98
CA PHE A 85 3.69 -4.75 9.34
C PHE A 85 2.79 -4.33 10.52
N ASN A 86 2.95 -3.10 11.02
CA ASN A 86 2.05 -2.49 12.01
C ASN A 86 0.76 -2.00 11.33
N ILE A 87 -0.02 -2.94 10.81
CA ILE A 87 -1.31 -2.68 10.19
C ILE A 87 -2.41 -3.46 10.90
N GLU A 88 -3.65 -3.01 10.73
CA GLU A 88 -4.80 -3.71 11.29
C GLU A 88 -4.93 -5.12 10.66
N VAL A 89 -4.83 -6.14 11.51
CA VAL A 89 -4.93 -7.54 11.09
C VAL A 89 -6.35 -8.02 11.28
N GLN A 90 -7.02 -8.34 10.16
CA GLN A 90 -8.39 -8.83 10.20
C GLN A 90 -8.44 -10.28 10.69
N THR A 91 -9.30 -10.56 11.67
CA THR A 91 -9.46 -11.91 12.26
C THR A 91 -10.68 -12.66 11.73
N SER A 92 -11.59 -11.97 11.03
CA SER A 92 -12.72 -12.56 10.33
C SER A 92 -12.54 -12.38 8.81
N TRP A 93 -12.81 -13.45 8.06
CA TRP A 93 -12.87 -13.39 6.60
C TRP A 93 -14.30 -13.06 6.19
N ASP A 94 -14.52 -11.87 5.65
CA ASP A 94 -15.72 -11.50 4.90
C ASP A 94 -15.43 -11.72 3.40
N ASP A 95 -16.43 -12.14 2.61
CA ASP A 95 -16.30 -12.40 1.17
C ASP A 95 -15.84 -11.16 0.38
N LYS A 96 -15.90 -9.98 1.01
CA LYS A 96 -15.44 -8.72 0.45
C LYS A 96 -14.00 -8.42 0.87
N ILE A 97 -13.03 -8.87 0.07
CA ILE A 97 -11.63 -8.43 0.21
C ILE A 97 -11.52 -6.94 -0.15
N ILE A 98 -11.23 -6.11 0.85
CA ILE A 98 -10.97 -4.68 0.65
C ILE A 98 -9.46 -4.47 0.49
N ILE A 99 -9.00 -4.41 -0.75
CA ILE A 99 -7.62 -4.02 -1.05
C ILE A 99 -7.47 -2.53 -0.73
N GLN A 100 -6.61 -2.22 0.24
CA GLN A 100 -6.47 -0.85 0.71
C GLN A 100 -5.52 0.01 -0.13
N ARG A 101 -4.74 -0.54 -1.08
CA ARG A 101 -3.78 0.24 -1.91
C ARG A 101 -3.82 -0.07 -3.41
N GLN A 102 -3.54 0.92 -4.24
CA GLN A 102 -3.37 0.84 -5.69
C GLN A 102 -2.09 1.59 -6.10
N TYR A 103 -1.18 0.94 -6.81
CA TYR A 103 0.14 1.50 -7.21
C TYR A 103 0.99 1.97 -6.01
N GLY A 104 0.94 1.25 -4.90
CA GLY A 104 1.63 1.60 -3.65
C GLY A 104 0.96 2.70 -2.82
N MET A 105 -0.13 3.28 -3.31
CA MET A 105 -0.85 4.36 -2.64
C MET A 105 -2.14 3.85 -2.03
N ARG A 106 -2.45 4.25 -0.78
CA ARG A 106 -3.75 3.92 -0.17
C ARG A 106 -4.90 4.46 -1.01
N LYS A 107 -5.93 3.64 -1.17
CA LYS A 107 -7.17 4.04 -1.84
C LYS A 107 -8.14 4.58 -0.80
N ILE A 108 -8.55 5.83 -0.97
CA ILE A 108 -9.46 6.50 -0.05
C ILE A 108 -10.86 6.49 -0.66
N TYR A 109 -11.81 6.01 0.14
CA TYR A 109 -13.22 5.96 -0.19
C TYR A 109 -13.95 7.13 0.46
N GLU A 110 -15.14 7.43 -0.04
CA GLU A 110 -15.92 8.60 0.36
C GLU A 110 -16.25 8.63 1.87
N ASN A 111 -16.54 7.47 2.47
CA ASN A 111 -16.79 7.34 3.90
C ASN A 111 -15.54 7.55 4.78
N MET A 112 -14.34 7.62 4.19
CA MET A 112 -13.07 7.88 4.87
C MET A 112 -12.54 9.29 4.58
N PHE A 113 -13.22 10.04 3.71
CA PHE A 113 -12.73 11.33 3.22
C PHE A 113 -13.05 12.45 4.21
N ASP A 114 -12.01 13.17 4.61
CA ASP A 114 -12.09 14.43 5.36
C ASP A 114 -11.37 15.54 4.57
N ALA A 115 -12.13 16.56 4.17
CA ALA A 115 -11.64 17.71 3.40
C ALA A 115 -10.57 18.54 4.12
N LYS A 116 -10.43 18.41 5.45
CA LYS A 116 -9.36 19.04 6.23
C LYS A 116 -8.04 18.27 6.16
N ARG A 117 -8.10 16.95 5.98
CA ARG A 117 -6.95 16.04 5.99
C ARG A 117 -6.38 15.79 4.60
N TYR A 118 -7.23 15.73 3.60
CA TYR A 118 -6.84 15.32 2.25
C TYR A 118 -6.86 16.48 1.26
N ILE A 119 -5.87 16.51 0.38
CA ILE A 119 -5.79 17.47 -0.73
C ILE A 119 -5.50 16.77 -2.04
N LEU A 120 -5.83 17.44 -3.15
CA LEU A 120 -5.47 17.00 -4.48
C LEU A 120 -4.26 17.79 -4.97
N ARG A 121 -3.14 17.12 -5.22
CA ARG A 121 -1.89 17.74 -5.69
C ARG A 121 -1.74 17.52 -7.19
N GLU A 122 -1.42 18.58 -7.93
CA GLU A 122 -1.16 18.54 -9.37
C GLU A 122 0.26 19.01 -9.73
N GLY A 123 0.93 18.22 -10.57
CA GLY A 123 2.21 18.59 -11.18
C GLY A 123 3.42 18.63 -10.23
N PHE A 124 3.33 18.00 -9.07
CA PHE A 124 4.42 18.01 -8.10
C PHE A 124 5.55 17.03 -8.48
N PRO A 125 6.83 17.40 -8.28
CA PRO A 125 7.98 16.60 -8.71
C PRO A 125 8.25 15.39 -7.81
N ASP A 126 7.75 15.41 -6.57
CA ASP A 126 7.89 14.35 -5.57
C ASP A 126 6.85 13.23 -5.71
N PHE A 127 6.12 13.18 -6.84
CA PHE A 127 5.22 12.07 -7.10
C PHE A 127 5.95 10.73 -7.20
N PRO A 128 5.34 9.64 -6.70
CA PRO A 128 5.88 8.32 -6.87
C PRO A 128 5.96 7.96 -8.35
N THR A 129 6.90 7.09 -8.70
CA THR A 129 6.99 6.56 -10.07
C THR A 129 5.71 5.79 -10.41
N CYS A 130 5.12 6.07 -11.57
CA CYS A 130 4.00 5.25 -12.03
C CYS A 130 4.53 3.88 -12.45
N PRO A 131 3.93 2.78 -12.00
CA PRO A 131 4.38 1.42 -12.36
C PRO A 131 4.32 1.15 -13.88
N TYR A 132 3.53 1.92 -14.64
CA TYR A 132 3.44 1.83 -16.10
C TYR A 132 4.46 2.70 -16.85
N GLY A 133 5.49 3.22 -16.16
CA GLY A 133 6.56 4.02 -16.77
C GLY A 133 6.20 5.49 -17.06
N HIS A 134 4.95 5.88 -16.87
CA HIS A 134 4.53 7.28 -16.96
C HIS A 134 4.81 8.07 -15.67
N ARG A 135 4.59 9.38 -15.68
CA ARG A 135 4.52 10.18 -14.45
C ARG A 135 3.07 10.45 -14.12
N PHE A 136 2.70 10.36 -12.84
CA PHE A 136 1.40 10.87 -12.42
C PHE A 136 1.34 12.37 -12.71
N LYS A 137 0.17 12.87 -13.11
CA LYS A 137 -0.08 14.30 -13.27
C LYS A 137 -0.81 14.88 -12.06
N ILE A 138 -1.62 14.06 -11.41
CA ILE A 138 -2.44 14.43 -10.27
C ILE A 138 -2.58 13.25 -9.32
N LEU A 139 -2.47 13.50 -8.03
CA LEU A 139 -2.62 12.50 -6.97
C LEU A 139 -3.27 13.12 -5.73
N GLY A 140 -3.99 12.30 -4.97
CA GLY A 140 -4.40 12.68 -3.63
C GLY A 140 -3.20 12.66 -2.68
N TYR A 141 -3.27 13.46 -1.63
CA TYR A 141 -2.23 13.51 -0.60
C TYR A 141 -2.89 13.59 0.78
N ASP A 142 -2.46 12.72 1.68
CA ASP A 142 -2.84 12.72 3.09
C ASP A 142 -1.87 13.61 3.86
N ILE A 143 -2.34 14.74 4.37
CA ILE A 143 -1.49 15.73 5.05
C ILE A 143 -0.96 15.19 6.38
N GLU A 144 -1.78 14.43 7.10
CA GLU A 144 -1.42 13.89 8.42
C GLU A 144 -0.34 12.81 8.29
N GLN A 145 -0.57 11.84 7.40
CA GLN A 145 0.34 10.71 7.19
C GLN A 145 1.48 11.03 6.22
N LYS A 146 1.45 12.21 5.57
CA LYS A 146 2.45 12.69 4.62
C LYS A 146 2.73 11.70 3.49
N GLU A 147 1.69 11.09 2.93
CA GLU A 147 1.81 10.12 1.85
C GLU A 147 0.83 10.40 0.70
N TYR A 148 1.18 9.88 -0.48
CA TYR A 148 0.30 9.93 -1.65
C TYR A 148 -0.77 8.84 -1.59
N VAL A 149 -1.98 9.22 -2.00
CA VAL A 149 -3.18 8.38 -1.99
C VAL A 149 -3.94 8.44 -3.31
N ARG A 150 -4.79 7.44 -3.54
CA ARG A 150 -5.70 7.35 -4.69
C ARG A 150 -7.12 7.62 -4.23
N PHE A 151 -7.71 8.70 -4.74
CA PHE A 151 -9.13 8.96 -4.53
C PHE A 151 -10.00 8.11 -5.45
N THR A 152 -11.17 7.72 -4.97
CA THR A 152 -12.26 7.25 -5.84
C THR A 152 -12.79 8.39 -6.71
N PRO A 153 -13.44 8.08 -7.85
CA PRO A 153 -14.07 9.10 -8.68
C PRO A 153 -15.11 9.96 -7.95
N SER A 154 -15.77 9.45 -6.90
CA SER A 154 -16.76 10.23 -6.14
C SER A 154 -16.10 11.37 -5.35
N ILE A 155 -14.97 11.11 -4.68
CA ILE A 155 -14.19 12.15 -3.97
C ILE A 155 -13.70 13.23 -4.93
N LEU A 156 -13.27 12.86 -6.15
CA LEU A 156 -12.82 13.84 -7.15
C LEU A 156 -13.92 14.81 -7.60
N LYS A 157 -15.19 14.49 -7.36
CA LYS A 157 -16.35 15.37 -7.62
C LYS A 157 -16.76 16.20 -6.39
N ASN A 158 -16.15 15.95 -5.23
CA ASN A 158 -16.46 16.67 -4.00
C ASN A 158 -15.94 18.12 -4.10
N GLN A 159 -16.82 19.09 -3.84
CA GLN A 159 -16.52 20.52 -3.95
C GLN A 159 -15.56 21.02 -2.86
N ASP A 160 -15.54 20.37 -1.71
CA ASP A 160 -14.68 20.72 -0.58
C ASP A 160 -13.25 20.17 -0.74
N LEU A 161 -13.01 19.32 -1.76
CA LEU A 161 -11.67 18.81 -2.05
C LEU A 161 -10.78 19.94 -2.58
N LYS A 162 -9.90 20.44 -1.71
CA LYS A 162 -8.93 21.46 -2.09
C LYS A 162 -7.92 20.89 -3.08
N LYS A 163 -7.76 21.59 -4.19
CA LYS A 163 -6.71 21.34 -5.19
C LYS A 163 -5.57 22.33 -5.00
N ILE A 164 -4.34 21.83 -5.07
CA ILE A 164 -3.12 22.64 -5.04
C ILE A 164 -2.27 22.27 -6.25
N THR A 165 -1.83 23.28 -6.98
CA THR A 165 -0.90 23.13 -8.10
C THR A 165 0.52 23.45 -7.64
N HIS A 166 1.52 22.74 -8.17
CA HIS A 166 2.94 22.99 -7.85
C HIS A 166 3.33 24.47 -8.01
N LYS A 167 2.85 25.15 -9.06
CA LYS A 167 3.11 26.58 -9.28
C LYS A 167 2.61 27.47 -8.14
N GLU A 168 1.38 27.25 -7.67
CA GLU A 168 0.73 28.07 -6.63
C GLU A 168 1.43 27.95 -5.26
N LYS A 169 2.00 26.78 -4.96
CA LYS A 169 2.77 26.59 -3.73
C LYS A 169 4.05 27.43 -3.73
N TYR A 170 4.78 27.45 -4.84
CA TYR A 170 6.05 28.20 -4.95
C TYR A 170 5.85 29.71 -4.87
N GLU A 171 4.67 30.22 -5.25
CA GLU A 171 4.33 31.64 -5.10
C GLU A 171 4.02 32.00 -3.65
N LYS A 172 3.36 31.12 -2.89
CA LYS A 172 3.09 31.34 -1.46
C LYS A 172 4.33 31.24 -0.58
N ASP A 173 5.27 30.35 -0.90
CA ASP A 173 6.51 30.16 -0.14
C ASP A 173 7.55 31.28 -0.40
N ARG A 174 7.25 32.23 -1.31
CA ARG A 174 8.10 33.39 -1.64
C ARG A 174 7.67 34.70 -0.96
N VAL A 175 6.56 34.70 -0.23
CA VAL A 175 5.99 35.89 0.45
C VAL A 175 6.28 35.84 1.93
#